data_AF-A0A1E1MUS7-F1
#
_entry.id   AF-A0A1E1MUS7-F1
#
_cell.length_a   1.000
_cell.length_b   1.000
_cell.length_c   1.000
_cell.angle_alpha   90.00
_cell.angle_beta   90.00
_cell.angle_gamma   90.00
#
_symmetry.space_group_name_H-M   'P 1'
#
loop_
_entity.id
_entity.type
_entity.pdbx_description
1 polymer ?
#
loop_
_entity_poly.entity_id
_entity_poly.type
_entity_poly.pdbx_seq_one_letter_code
_entity_poly.pdbx_strand_id
1 'polypeptide(L)'
;MADYTIKAITESLPPVTDPITYLTILETHMSPEILPTLNDILQDAELSQNIGWDLIHLLLPMPDSQKCLDTIARLGNPREVILKVTESLQMLDLDEDEDEAEQSRGEEKRHTESAEPSSTDKFCTLVHLLAIIHPRIKTKNPSRFLSTSLMAILSSFRPSDEATLAVISFVHTISGKKRPSLPGRKASLNLSSTASSSSGPSAPDPEAQEEEPAEAAIQAKLLQSFVTHILEEYLNANTLDWAARLQEHFTPKMVVPNRKSLGESFQDDPVLVTRTDIVGQLVALTRDLGLHDFVILFDALYNTESQHSELETEHPTSPSDIPLSATGSLFLITSLVFSSVLFGSKIAPPKLAIFPDHAKLVQHLIGTSGPASIGSENTGVIDAILALGLWLENDTKFVAGPLQDEDFLQHLQSISLLSANTPSSSLRYAAHVLTSSILHAHPVDRLRLTFISDTLEHCPYESLKGSAVSWLKEEIITALTRKSENLFATTMALNAVQPYLFPDTSALAEAPDEELLQELEQSFSFHMAVVNFLYFIGGSTYSHLVPAGMFGVVEEIYLGPLKTAQEKGLKVLNPSPETLAHVGGSKMDLQLLGDRIAMCSKQIDEK
;
A
#
# COMPACT_ATOMS: atom_id res chain seq x y z
N MET A 1 33.99 30.90 25.46
CA MET A 1 34.59 29.57 25.20
C MET A 1 34.87 29.41 23.71
N ALA A 2 33.96 29.82 22.82
CA ALA A 2 34.17 29.97 21.37
C ALA A 2 35.60 30.38 20.95
N ASP A 3 36.09 31.54 21.42
CA ASP A 3 37.39 32.08 21.02
C ASP A 3 38.58 31.18 21.40
N TYR A 4 38.48 30.45 22.52
CA TYR A 4 39.51 29.50 22.95
C TYR A 4 39.50 28.27 22.05
N THR A 5 38.31 27.74 21.73
CA THR A 5 38.10 26.59 20.86
C THR A 5 38.56 26.88 19.42
N ILE A 6 38.18 28.03 18.87
CA ILE A 6 38.59 28.49 17.53
C ILE A 6 40.11 28.65 17.46
N LYS A 7 40.71 29.22 18.50
CA LYS A 7 42.16 29.37 18.58
C LYS A 7 42.87 28.01 18.63
N ALA A 8 42.36 27.05 19.41
CA ALA A 8 42.93 25.72 19.54
C ALA A 8 42.94 24.96 18.20
N ILE A 9 41.84 24.96 17.45
CA ILE A 9 41.76 24.28 16.15
C ILE A 9 42.61 24.99 15.07
N THR A 10 42.74 26.32 15.13
CA THR A 10 43.52 27.06 14.13
C THR A 10 45.04 26.93 14.37
N GLU A 11 45.48 26.98 15.64
CA GLU A 11 46.91 26.89 15.99
C GLU A 11 47.46 25.46 15.84
N SER A 12 46.59 24.45 15.84
CA SER A 12 46.97 23.05 15.73
C SER A 12 46.95 22.51 14.30
N LEU A 13 46.63 23.32 13.29
CA LEU A 13 46.54 22.90 11.88
C LEU A 13 47.85 22.23 11.38
N PRO A 14 47.77 21.14 10.60
CA PRO A 14 48.93 20.58 9.92
C PRO A 14 49.67 21.65 9.10
N PRO A 15 51.02 21.69 9.12
CA PRO A 15 51.93 20.66 9.64
C PRO A 15 52.28 20.79 11.14
N VAL A 16 51.62 21.66 11.92
CA VAL A 16 51.95 21.86 13.35
C VAL A 16 51.67 20.59 14.15
N THR A 17 50.60 19.88 13.82
CA THR A 17 50.30 18.53 14.32
C THR A 17 50.15 17.56 13.14
N ASP A 18 50.27 16.26 13.41
CA ASP A 18 49.90 15.25 12.42
C ASP A 18 48.35 15.14 12.29
N PRO A 19 47.83 14.66 11.15
CA PRO A 19 46.39 14.59 10.90
C PRO A 19 45.57 13.85 11.95
N ILE A 20 46.12 12.79 12.57
CA ILE A 20 45.42 12.00 13.58
C ILE A 20 45.31 12.80 14.88
N THR A 21 46.41 13.41 15.33
CA THR A 21 46.41 14.30 16.49
C THR A 21 45.46 15.49 16.26
N TYR A 22 45.44 16.05 15.05
CA TYR A 22 44.53 17.13 14.70
C TYR A 22 43.05 16.72 14.81
N LEU A 23 42.71 15.52 14.34
CA LEU A 23 41.36 14.96 14.43
C LEU A 23 40.90 14.78 15.88
N THR A 24 41.76 14.27 16.77
CA THR A 24 41.43 14.15 18.21
C THR A 24 41.19 15.53 18.86
N ILE A 25 41.94 16.55 18.43
CA ILE A 25 41.72 17.94 18.88
C ILE A 25 40.35 18.44 18.38
N LEU A 26 40.00 18.19 17.12
CA LEU A 26 38.69 18.55 16.56
C LEU A 26 37.54 17.86 17.31
N GLU A 27 37.64 16.56 17.58
CA GLU A 27 36.65 15.78 18.34
C GLU A 27 36.38 16.38 19.72
N THR A 28 37.44 16.75 20.44
CA THR A 28 37.33 17.31 21.81
C THR A 28 36.72 18.71 21.82
N HIS A 29 36.81 19.43 20.70
CA HIS A 29 36.43 20.83 20.58
C HIS A 29 35.18 21.06 19.71
N MET A 30 34.52 19.99 19.28
CA MET A 30 33.37 20.06 18.38
C MET A 30 32.19 20.79 19.01
N SER A 31 31.68 21.82 18.33
CA SER A 31 30.52 22.61 18.77
C SER A 31 29.92 23.42 17.62
N PRO A 32 28.64 23.84 17.70
CA PRO A 32 28.01 24.64 16.65
C PRO A 32 28.74 25.96 16.35
N GLU A 33 29.36 26.57 17.37
CA GLU A 33 30.08 27.85 17.26
C GLU A 33 31.32 27.78 16.34
N ILE A 34 31.92 26.59 16.19
CA ILE A 34 33.13 26.41 15.36
C ILE A 34 32.84 26.06 13.90
N LEU A 35 31.60 25.71 13.55
CA LEU A 35 31.23 25.23 12.21
C LEU A 35 31.65 26.18 11.07
N PRO A 36 31.50 27.52 11.18
CA PRO A 36 31.96 28.43 10.13
C PRO A 36 33.48 28.35 9.90
N THR A 37 34.27 28.39 10.98
CA THR A 37 35.73 28.29 10.91
C THR A 37 36.18 26.92 10.42
N LEU A 38 35.51 25.85 10.89
CA LEU A 38 35.79 24.49 10.45
C LEU A 38 35.52 24.34 8.94
N ASN A 39 34.43 24.92 8.43
CA ASN A 39 34.14 24.91 6.99
C ASN A 39 35.22 25.63 6.16
N ASP A 40 35.78 26.73 6.67
CA ASP A 40 36.89 27.45 6.01
C ASP A 40 38.16 26.60 5.98
N ILE A 41 38.47 25.91 7.09
CA ILE A 41 39.59 24.96 7.18
C ILE A 41 39.40 23.79 6.20
N LEU A 42 38.20 23.24 6.11
CA LEU A 42 37.86 22.14 5.21
C LEU A 42 37.85 22.56 3.72
N GLN A 43 37.99 23.85 3.38
CA GLN A 43 38.22 24.22 1.98
C GLN A 43 39.59 23.79 1.46
N ASP A 44 40.53 23.44 2.34
CA ASP A 44 41.79 22.80 1.93
C ASP A 44 41.52 21.34 1.52
N ALA A 45 41.75 21.06 0.23
CA ALA A 45 41.52 19.75 -0.35
C ALA A 45 42.50 18.69 0.18
N GLU A 46 43.76 19.04 0.45
CA GLU A 46 44.76 18.07 0.92
C GLU A 46 44.43 17.64 2.35
N LEU A 47 44.07 18.59 3.21
CA LEU A 47 43.63 18.29 4.57
C LEU A 47 42.33 17.48 4.57
N SER A 48 41.33 17.92 3.81
CA SER A 48 40.02 17.24 3.73
C SER A 48 40.12 15.82 3.17
N GLN A 49 41.08 15.56 2.28
CA GLN A 49 41.40 14.22 1.79
C GLN A 49 42.08 13.32 2.81
N ASN A 50 42.45 13.82 3.99
CA ASN A 50 43.09 13.03 5.04
C ASN A 50 42.22 12.83 6.29
N ILE A 51 41.31 13.79 6.58
CA ILE A 51 40.53 13.78 7.84
C ILE A 51 39.01 13.87 7.62
N GLY A 52 38.56 14.17 6.39
CA GLY A 52 37.18 14.60 6.15
C GLY A 52 36.12 13.53 6.45
N TRP A 53 36.37 12.26 6.10
CA TRP A 53 35.40 11.18 6.31
C TRP A 53 35.16 10.90 7.80
N ASP A 54 36.20 10.96 8.62
CA ASP A 54 36.08 10.68 10.05
C ASP A 54 35.19 11.71 10.76
N LEU A 55 35.08 12.94 10.23
CA LEU A 55 34.24 13.98 10.83
C LEU A 55 32.73 13.78 10.59
N ILE A 56 32.32 12.90 9.67
CA ILE A 56 30.91 12.77 9.27
C ILE A 56 30.01 12.40 10.46
N HIS A 57 30.41 11.42 11.26
CA HIS A 57 29.63 10.96 12.41
C HIS A 57 29.50 12.02 13.52
N LEU A 58 30.47 12.94 13.62
CA LEU A 58 30.45 14.05 14.57
C LEU A 58 29.58 15.21 14.08
N LEU A 59 29.59 15.45 12.77
CA LEU A 59 28.86 16.55 12.13
C LEU A 59 27.38 16.22 11.93
N LEU A 60 27.05 14.96 11.64
CA LEU A 60 25.68 14.51 11.35
C LEU A 60 24.65 14.84 12.45
N PRO A 61 24.92 14.65 13.76
CA PRO A 61 23.99 15.03 14.82
C PRO A 61 23.98 16.54 15.11
N MET A 62 24.86 17.34 14.52
CA MET A 62 24.92 18.78 14.82
C MET A 62 23.99 19.59 13.91
N PRO A 63 23.20 20.53 14.48
CA PRO A 63 22.42 21.47 13.68
C PRO A 63 23.36 22.39 12.88
N ASP A 64 22.91 22.83 11.70
CA ASP A 64 23.62 23.74 10.79
C ASP A 64 24.98 23.24 10.24
N SER A 65 25.31 21.95 10.43
CA SER A 65 26.57 21.34 9.96
C SER A 65 26.60 21.04 8.46
N GLN A 66 25.48 21.23 7.75
CA GLN A 66 25.31 20.88 6.33
C GLN A 66 26.44 21.42 5.43
N LYS A 67 26.89 22.66 5.65
CA LYS A 67 27.96 23.27 4.83
C LYS A 67 29.29 22.53 4.98
N CYS A 68 29.63 22.08 6.18
CA CYS A 68 30.83 21.29 6.43
C CYS A 68 30.71 19.93 5.73
N LEU A 69 29.56 19.27 5.85
CA LEU A 69 29.27 17.99 5.21
C LEU A 69 29.35 18.09 3.68
N ASP A 70 28.75 19.13 3.07
CA ASP A 70 28.83 19.40 1.63
C ASP A 70 30.28 19.63 1.18
N THR A 71 31.08 20.33 1.98
CA THR A 71 32.50 20.54 1.72
C THR A 71 33.28 19.23 1.78
N ILE A 72 33.05 18.38 2.78
CA ILE A 72 33.64 17.05 2.87
C ILE A 72 33.26 16.19 1.66
N ALA A 73 31.98 16.18 1.27
CA ALA A 73 31.52 15.43 0.11
C ALA A 73 32.11 15.92 -1.22
N ARG A 74 32.51 17.20 -1.33
CA ARG A 74 33.17 17.76 -2.52
C ARG A 74 34.69 17.61 -2.55
N LEU A 75 35.35 17.72 -1.40
CA LEU A 75 36.81 17.85 -1.32
C LEU A 75 37.50 16.66 -0.67
N GLY A 76 36.82 15.92 0.21
CA GLY A 76 37.36 14.72 0.86
C GLY A 76 37.59 13.57 -0.11
N ASN A 77 38.30 12.53 0.36
CA ASN A 77 38.55 11.31 -0.43
C ASN A 77 37.21 10.62 -0.73
N PRO A 78 36.77 10.56 -2.00
CA PRO A 78 35.43 10.07 -2.34
C PRO A 78 35.21 8.60 -1.97
N ARG A 79 36.26 7.78 -1.90
CA ARG A 79 36.17 6.34 -1.58
C ARG A 79 36.00 6.09 -0.08
N GLU A 80 36.64 6.88 0.77
CA GLU A 80 36.47 6.78 2.23
C GLU A 80 35.16 7.43 2.67
N VAL A 81 34.83 8.59 2.08
CA VAL A 81 33.59 9.31 2.41
C VAL A 81 32.36 8.47 2.05
N ILE A 82 32.31 7.79 0.89
CA ILE A 82 31.16 6.93 0.54
C ILE A 82 30.99 5.76 1.51
N LEU A 83 32.09 5.13 1.94
CA LEU A 83 32.05 4.04 2.91
C LEU A 83 31.51 4.54 4.24
N LYS A 84 32.02 5.69 4.71
CA LYS A 84 31.58 6.25 5.99
C LYS A 84 30.12 6.73 5.96
N VAL A 85 29.66 7.32 4.86
CA VAL A 85 28.24 7.69 4.67
C VAL A 85 27.35 6.45 4.65
N THR A 86 27.79 5.38 3.99
CA THR A 86 27.05 4.10 3.95
C THR A 86 26.98 3.46 5.34
N GLU A 87 28.08 3.46 6.09
CA GLU A 87 28.12 3.00 7.49
C GLU A 87 27.16 3.83 8.36
N SER A 88 27.17 5.16 8.22
CA SER A 88 26.25 6.03 8.95
C SER A 88 24.79 5.77 8.62
N LEU A 89 24.44 5.46 7.36
CA LEU A 89 23.07 5.06 6.99
C LEU A 89 22.64 3.78 7.71
N GLN A 90 23.53 2.79 7.80
CA GLN A 90 23.26 1.51 8.46
C GLN A 90 23.16 1.62 9.98
N MET A 91 23.75 2.66 10.58
CA MET A 91 23.69 2.95 12.01
C MET A 91 22.51 3.84 12.40
N LEU A 92 21.70 4.31 11.44
CA LEU A 92 20.49 5.06 11.78
C LEU A 92 19.50 4.12 12.48
N ASP A 93 19.23 4.39 13.77
CA ASP A 93 18.11 3.78 14.47
C ASP A 93 16.86 4.60 14.22
N LEU A 94 16.08 4.18 13.23
CA LEU A 94 14.89 4.93 12.78
C LEU A 94 13.64 4.57 13.58
N ASP A 95 13.71 3.53 14.42
CA ASP A 95 12.57 3.02 15.17
C ASP A 95 12.43 3.79 16.51
N GLU A 96 13.51 4.36 17.06
CA GLU A 96 13.48 5.21 18.27
C GLU A 96 12.69 6.54 18.06
N ASP A 97 12.71 7.12 16.85
CA ASP A 97 12.03 8.39 16.55
C ASP A 97 10.49 8.26 16.47
N GLU A 98 9.95 7.08 16.12
CA GLU A 98 8.50 6.86 16.04
C GLU A 98 7.87 6.83 17.45
N ASP A 99 8.55 6.23 18.42
CA ASP A 99 8.13 6.18 19.83
C ASP A 99 8.14 7.58 20.49
N GLU A 100 9.08 8.45 20.11
CA GLU A 100 9.13 9.85 20.58
C GLU A 100 8.08 10.74 19.90
N ALA A 101 7.75 10.48 18.63
CA ALA A 101 6.72 11.20 17.89
C ALA A 101 5.30 10.90 18.41
N GLU A 102 5.03 9.67 18.85
CA GLU A 102 3.74 9.33 19.47
C GLU A 102 3.55 9.98 20.85
N GLN A 103 4.63 10.12 21.63
CA GLN A 103 4.60 10.78 22.95
C GLN A 103 4.44 12.30 22.84
N SER A 104 5.00 12.93 21.80
CA SER A 104 4.95 14.39 21.61
C SER A 104 3.65 14.91 20.97
N ARG A 105 2.81 14.04 20.39
CA ARG A 105 1.48 14.43 19.84
C ARG A 105 0.48 14.95 20.89
N GLY A 106 0.79 14.85 22.18
CA GLY A 106 -0.03 15.37 23.28
C GLY A 106 0.33 16.78 23.77
N GLU A 107 1.45 17.37 23.37
CA GLU A 107 1.90 18.67 23.87
C GLU A 107 1.99 19.73 22.76
N GLU A 108 1.28 20.85 22.96
CA GLU A 108 1.27 21.99 22.03
C GLU A 108 2.70 22.51 21.77
N LYS A 109 3.08 22.54 20.49
CA LYS A 109 4.28 23.18 19.92
C LYS A 109 4.69 24.45 20.68
N ARG A 110 5.73 24.34 21.52
CA ARG A 110 6.52 25.49 21.97
C ARG A 110 7.96 25.36 21.45
N HIS A 111 8.33 26.34 20.63
CA HIS A 111 9.68 26.86 20.36
C HIS A 111 10.86 25.88 20.43
N THR A 112 11.53 25.64 19.30
CA THR A 112 12.90 25.13 19.28
C THR A 112 13.75 25.85 18.24
N GLU A 113 14.50 26.86 18.70
CA GLU A 113 15.85 27.08 18.19
C GLU A 113 16.73 25.97 18.82
N SER A 114 17.50 25.26 18.00
CA SER A 114 18.45 24.17 18.33
C SER A 114 17.88 22.83 18.85
N ALA A 115 17.01 22.17 18.09
CA ALA A 115 16.78 20.73 18.25
C ALA A 115 17.76 19.93 17.37
N GLU A 116 18.21 18.77 17.84
CA GLU A 116 19.02 17.82 17.06
C GLU A 116 18.27 17.42 15.77
N PRO A 117 18.96 17.20 14.63
CA PRO A 117 18.32 16.72 13.41
C PRO A 117 17.62 15.37 13.65
N SER A 118 16.38 15.22 13.15
CA SER A 118 15.67 13.95 13.19
C SER A 118 16.38 12.88 12.37
N SER A 119 16.08 11.59 12.58
CA SER A 119 16.73 10.56 11.78
C SER A 119 16.30 10.57 10.32
N THR A 120 15.11 11.10 10.01
CA THR A 120 14.72 11.41 8.62
C THR A 120 15.59 12.52 8.02
N ASP A 121 15.92 13.57 8.78
CA ASP A 121 16.83 14.64 8.32
C ASP A 121 18.25 14.10 8.11
N LYS A 122 18.73 13.26 9.03
CA LYS A 122 20.03 12.57 8.93
C LYS A 122 20.06 11.68 7.69
N PHE A 123 19.02 10.87 7.44
CA PHE A 123 18.88 10.06 6.23
C PHE A 123 18.92 10.92 4.95
N CYS A 124 18.11 11.98 4.87
CA CYS A 124 18.06 12.88 3.72
C CYS A 124 19.43 13.53 3.44
N THR A 125 20.13 13.92 4.51
CA THR A 125 21.48 14.48 4.43
C THR A 125 22.47 13.47 3.87
N LEU A 126 22.49 12.24 4.40
CA LEU A 126 23.41 11.19 3.93
C LEU A 126 23.15 10.83 2.45
N VAL A 127 21.88 10.70 2.03
CA VAL A 127 21.50 10.49 0.63
C VAL A 127 21.94 11.66 -0.26
N HIS A 128 21.83 12.89 0.23
CA HIS A 128 22.34 14.08 -0.45
C HIS A 128 23.86 14.03 -0.65
N LEU A 129 24.62 13.65 0.37
CA LEU A 129 26.08 13.50 0.26
C LEU A 129 26.43 12.44 -0.78
N LEU A 130 25.74 11.31 -0.81
CA LEU A 130 25.93 10.27 -1.84
C LEU A 130 25.71 10.83 -3.26
N ALA A 131 24.73 11.73 -3.46
CA ALA A 131 24.49 12.36 -4.75
C ALA A 131 25.68 13.23 -5.22
N ILE A 132 26.42 13.84 -4.29
CA ILE A 132 27.64 14.61 -4.58
C ILE A 132 28.83 13.68 -4.86
N ILE A 133 28.97 12.59 -4.09
CA ILE A 133 30.16 11.73 -4.08
C ILE A 133 30.19 10.79 -5.29
N HIS A 134 29.07 10.13 -5.62
CA HIS A 134 29.02 9.11 -6.68
C HIS A 134 29.54 9.62 -8.04
N PRO A 135 29.18 10.82 -8.53
CA PRO A 135 29.74 11.37 -9.77
C PRO A 135 31.26 11.56 -9.76
N ARG A 136 31.87 11.73 -8.57
CA ARG A 136 33.32 11.92 -8.38
C ARG A 136 34.09 10.61 -8.48
N ILE A 137 33.51 9.48 -8.09
CA ILE A 137 34.18 8.18 -8.09
C ILE A 137 34.55 7.77 -9.51
N LYS A 138 35.83 7.43 -9.73
CA LYS A 138 36.36 6.91 -11.00
C LYS A 138 37.09 5.61 -10.70
N THR A 139 36.37 4.50 -10.75
CA THR A 139 36.92 3.17 -10.47
C THR A 139 36.69 2.25 -11.66
N LYS A 140 37.37 1.11 -11.65
CA LYS A 140 37.16 0.06 -12.65
C LYS A 140 35.72 -0.49 -12.64
N ASN A 141 35.15 -0.68 -11.44
CA ASN A 141 33.84 -1.28 -11.21
C ASN A 141 32.95 -0.37 -10.33
N PRO A 142 32.47 0.79 -10.84
CA PRO A 142 31.65 1.73 -10.07
C PRO A 142 30.31 1.12 -9.59
N SER A 143 29.79 0.10 -10.27
CA SER A 143 28.58 -0.63 -9.85
C SER A 143 28.67 -1.20 -8.44
N ARG A 144 29.87 -1.54 -7.95
CA ARG A 144 30.06 -2.07 -6.59
C ARG A 144 29.75 -1.02 -5.52
N PHE A 145 30.31 0.18 -5.68
CA PHE A 145 30.03 1.31 -4.80
C PHE A 145 28.55 1.69 -4.86
N LEU A 146 27.97 1.72 -6.06
CA LEU A 146 26.56 2.00 -6.24
C LEU A 146 25.69 0.95 -5.54
N SER A 147 25.94 -0.34 -5.78
CA SER A 147 25.20 -1.44 -5.15
C SER A 147 25.24 -1.34 -3.63
N THR A 148 26.41 -1.10 -3.03
CA THR A 148 26.56 -0.96 -1.58
C THR A 148 25.75 0.23 -1.05
N SER A 149 25.84 1.40 -1.71
CA SER A 149 25.03 2.56 -1.30
C SER A 149 23.53 2.32 -1.46
N LEU A 150 23.08 1.74 -2.57
CA LEU A 150 21.65 1.48 -2.80
C LEU A 150 21.08 0.52 -1.76
N MET A 151 21.83 -0.52 -1.39
CA MET A 151 21.42 -1.45 -0.34
C MET A 151 21.34 -0.77 1.03
N ALA A 152 22.32 0.09 1.37
CA ALA A 152 22.29 0.84 2.62
C ALA A 152 21.13 1.84 2.66
N ILE A 153 20.81 2.49 1.54
CA ILE A 153 19.64 3.36 1.44
C ILE A 153 18.36 2.54 1.62
N LEU A 154 18.20 1.40 0.93
CA LEU A 154 17.02 0.54 1.09
C LEU A 154 16.86 0.03 2.51
N SER A 155 17.94 -0.43 3.15
CA SER A 155 17.85 -0.97 4.52
C SER A 155 17.50 0.09 5.56
N SER A 156 17.84 1.35 5.31
CA SER A 156 17.55 2.50 6.17
C SER A 156 16.40 3.35 5.65
N PHE A 157 15.67 2.90 4.63
CA PHE A 157 14.53 3.65 4.13
C PHE A 157 13.35 3.48 5.07
N ARG A 158 12.67 4.60 5.34
CA ARG A 158 11.37 4.65 6.00
C ARG A 158 10.48 5.55 5.15
N PRO A 159 9.31 5.08 4.68
CA PRO A 159 8.46 5.83 3.75
C PRO A 159 7.94 7.18 4.29
N SER A 160 8.67 8.26 4.01
CA SER A 160 8.21 9.64 4.19
C SER A 160 8.31 10.44 2.91
N ASP A 161 7.60 11.56 2.84
CA ASP A 161 7.61 12.42 1.66
C ASP A 161 9.01 13.00 1.42
N GLU A 162 9.68 13.44 2.49
CA GLU A 162 11.03 14.00 2.47
C GLU A 162 12.08 12.96 2.05
N ALA A 163 12.06 11.78 2.68
CA ALA A 163 13.01 10.70 2.37
C ALA A 163 12.87 10.26 0.91
N THR A 164 11.63 10.12 0.43
CA THR A 164 11.35 9.70 -0.95
C THR A 164 11.83 10.75 -1.96
N LEU A 165 11.63 12.04 -1.67
CA LEU A 165 12.13 13.12 -2.53
C LEU A 165 13.67 13.19 -2.56
N ALA A 166 14.34 12.95 -1.43
CA ALA A 166 15.79 12.85 -1.37
C ALA A 166 16.30 11.69 -2.25
N VAL A 167 15.65 10.53 -2.18
CA VAL A 167 15.95 9.37 -3.03
C VAL A 167 15.72 9.66 -4.52
N ILE A 168 14.60 10.28 -4.88
CA ILE A 168 14.31 10.70 -6.26
C ILE A 168 15.43 11.62 -6.79
N SER A 169 15.83 12.61 -5.99
CA SER A 169 16.91 13.55 -6.33
C SER A 169 18.25 12.84 -6.53
N PHE A 170 18.59 11.89 -5.65
CA PHE A 170 19.77 11.05 -5.76
C PHE A 170 19.78 10.29 -7.10
N VAL A 171 18.72 9.54 -7.42
CA VAL A 171 18.67 8.74 -8.65
C VAL A 171 18.70 9.63 -9.91
N HIS A 172 18.06 10.81 -9.90
CA HIS A 172 18.19 11.77 -10.99
C HIS A 172 19.64 12.24 -11.21
N THR A 173 20.37 12.43 -10.11
CA THR A 173 21.78 12.83 -10.17
C THR A 173 22.64 11.72 -10.77
N ILE A 174 22.45 10.47 -10.33
CA ILE A 174 23.24 9.32 -10.81
C ILE A 174 22.90 8.96 -12.26
N SER A 175 21.61 8.99 -12.64
CA SER A 175 21.17 8.64 -14.00
C SER A 175 21.54 9.69 -15.06
N GLY A 176 21.95 10.90 -14.67
CA GLY A 176 22.34 11.98 -15.58
C GLY A 176 21.18 12.60 -16.38
N LYS A 177 19.93 12.13 -16.20
CA LYS A 177 18.74 12.62 -16.92
C LYS A 177 18.07 13.76 -16.13
N LYS A 178 18.44 15.00 -16.44
CA LYS A 178 17.75 16.20 -15.91
C LYS A 178 16.50 16.50 -16.76
N ARG A 179 15.32 16.07 -16.32
CA ARG A 179 14.08 16.73 -16.75
C ARG A 179 13.95 18.08 -16.03
N PRO A 180 13.42 19.13 -16.68
CA PRO A 180 12.88 20.25 -15.94
C PRO A 180 11.74 19.73 -15.06
N SER A 181 11.72 20.17 -13.79
CA SER A 181 10.64 19.86 -12.86
C SER A 181 9.30 20.20 -13.51
N LEU A 182 8.33 19.28 -13.39
CA LEU A 182 6.98 19.53 -13.88
C LEU A 182 6.43 20.79 -13.17
N PRO A 183 5.71 21.68 -13.86
CA PRO A 183 5.10 22.83 -13.21
C PRO A 183 4.05 22.35 -12.21
N GLY A 184 4.42 22.30 -10.93
CA GLY A 184 3.53 21.90 -9.84
C GLY A 184 2.36 22.87 -9.74
N ARG A 185 1.13 22.37 -9.84
CA ARG A 185 -0.05 23.12 -9.42
C ARG A 185 -0.12 23.04 -7.90
N LYS A 186 0.40 24.09 -7.25
CA LYS A 186 0.14 24.43 -5.84
C LYS A 186 0.46 23.31 -4.82
N ALA A 187 1.72 22.94 -4.68
CA ALA A 187 2.21 22.31 -3.45
C ALA A 187 3.21 23.25 -2.78
N SER A 188 2.85 23.71 -1.57
CA SER A 188 3.68 24.52 -0.69
C SER A 188 4.47 23.64 0.27
N LEU A 189 5.11 22.60 -0.25
CA LEU A 189 6.25 21.97 0.42
C LEU A 189 7.46 22.77 -0.01
N ASN A 190 7.75 23.81 0.78
CA ASN A 190 9.09 24.39 0.79
C ASN A 190 10.01 23.29 1.31
N LEU A 191 10.47 22.41 0.41
CA LEU A 191 11.75 21.76 0.62
C LEU A 191 12.70 22.93 0.83
N SER A 192 13.12 23.19 2.06
CA SER A 192 14.26 24.06 2.33
C SER A 192 15.33 23.58 1.36
N SER A 193 15.55 24.40 0.33
CA SER A 193 16.27 24.03 -0.87
C SER A 193 17.70 23.65 -0.49
N THR A 194 17.91 22.38 -0.15
CA THR A 194 19.21 21.69 -0.16
C THR A 194 19.67 21.44 -1.60
N ALA A 195 18.81 21.74 -2.58
CA ALA A 195 19.18 21.95 -3.98
C ALA A 195 19.91 23.30 -4.23
N SER A 196 20.58 23.88 -3.22
CA SER A 196 21.71 24.75 -3.51
C SER A 196 22.78 23.87 -4.18
N SER A 197 22.80 23.88 -5.50
CA SER A 197 23.93 23.40 -6.31
C SER A 197 25.21 23.88 -5.61
N SER A 198 25.95 22.96 -5.00
CA SER A 198 27.15 23.28 -4.24
C SER A 198 28.15 23.93 -5.19
N SER A 199 28.20 25.26 -5.17
CA SER A 199 28.71 26.11 -6.26
C SER A 199 30.23 26.22 -6.29
N GLY A 200 30.94 25.20 -5.82
CA GLY A 200 32.40 25.17 -5.75
C GLY A 200 32.97 23.95 -6.47
N PRO A 201 34.24 24.04 -6.93
CA PRO A 201 34.89 22.96 -7.64
C PRO A 201 35.05 21.73 -6.74
N SER A 202 34.76 20.55 -7.27
CA SER A 202 35.01 19.27 -6.59
C SER A 202 36.43 18.81 -6.84
N ALA A 203 37.07 18.21 -5.83
CA ALA A 203 38.38 17.58 -6.00
C ALA A 203 38.26 16.27 -6.82
N PRO A 204 39.26 15.95 -7.68
CA PRO A 204 39.26 14.70 -8.45
C PRO A 204 39.40 13.48 -7.54
N ASP A 205 39.02 12.29 -8.05
CA ASP A 205 39.32 11.01 -7.38
C ASP A 205 40.84 10.76 -7.43
N PRO A 206 41.54 10.69 -6.27
CA PRO A 206 42.99 10.48 -6.23
C PRO A 206 43.42 9.12 -6.80
N GLU A 207 42.51 8.14 -6.89
CA GLU A 207 42.80 6.77 -7.31
C GLU A 207 42.13 6.39 -8.64
N ALA A 208 41.89 7.38 -9.52
CA ALA A 208 41.11 7.23 -10.73
C ALA A 208 41.57 6.07 -11.65
N GLN A 209 40.61 5.27 -12.13
CA GLN A 209 40.80 4.16 -13.07
C GLN A 209 39.82 4.25 -14.25
N GLU A 210 40.13 3.58 -15.36
CA GLU A 210 39.22 3.44 -16.51
C GLU A 210 38.09 2.43 -16.21
N GLU A 211 36.86 2.83 -16.51
CA GLU A 211 35.64 2.03 -16.29
C GLU A 211 35.48 0.93 -17.35
N GLU A 212 35.03 -0.26 -16.93
CA GLU A 212 34.72 -1.34 -17.87
C GLU A 212 33.44 -1.05 -18.68
N PRO A 213 33.39 -1.36 -20.00
CA PRO A 213 32.23 -1.04 -20.83
C PRO A 213 30.89 -1.67 -20.39
N ALA A 214 30.93 -2.76 -19.62
CA ALA A 214 29.74 -3.48 -19.13
C ALA A 214 29.06 -2.79 -17.93
N GLU A 215 29.76 -1.90 -17.23
CA GLU A 215 29.34 -1.30 -15.96
C GLU A 215 28.10 -0.42 -16.11
N ALA A 216 27.97 0.31 -17.23
CA ALA A 216 26.83 1.19 -17.47
C ALA A 216 25.48 0.43 -17.48
N ALA A 217 25.46 -0.79 -18.02
CA ALA A 217 24.27 -1.63 -18.05
C ALA A 217 23.91 -2.16 -16.65
N ILE A 218 24.92 -2.54 -15.86
CA ILE A 218 24.75 -3.00 -14.47
C ILE A 218 24.21 -1.86 -13.62
N GLN A 219 24.82 -0.67 -13.69
CA GLN A 219 24.36 0.52 -12.96
C GLN A 219 22.92 0.91 -13.33
N ALA A 220 22.57 0.88 -14.62
CA ALA A 220 21.20 1.16 -15.05
C ALA A 220 20.20 0.17 -14.44
N LYS A 221 20.54 -1.12 -14.42
CA LYS A 221 19.68 -2.16 -13.83
C LYS A 221 19.60 -2.08 -12.30
N LEU A 222 20.70 -1.73 -11.62
CA LEU A 222 20.71 -1.44 -10.18
C LEU A 222 19.72 -0.33 -9.84
N LEU A 223 19.75 0.78 -10.59
CA LEU A 223 18.81 1.89 -10.39
C LEU A 223 17.36 1.49 -10.70
N GLN A 224 17.14 0.69 -11.75
CA GLN A 224 15.81 0.15 -12.07
C GLN A 224 15.25 -0.67 -10.91
N SER A 225 16.02 -1.63 -10.40
CA SER A 225 15.63 -2.46 -9.26
C SER A 225 15.38 -1.62 -8.01
N PHE A 226 16.32 -0.73 -7.68
CA PHE A 226 16.20 0.15 -6.52
C PHE A 226 14.93 1.00 -6.54
N VAL A 227 14.63 1.70 -7.65
CA VAL A 227 13.42 2.54 -7.73
C VAL A 227 12.14 1.70 -7.64
N THR A 228 12.13 0.45 -8.15
CA THR A 228 10.97 -0.43 -7.98
C THR A 228 10.74 -0.82 -6.52
N HIS A 229 11.79 -1.05 -5.73
CA HIS A 229 11.66 -1.32 -4.28
C HIS A 229 11.23 -0.08 -3.50
N ILE A 230 11.77 1.10 -3.81
CA ILE A 230 11.32 2.36 -3.20
C ILE A 230 9.83 2.64 -3.49
N LEU A 231 9.39 2.36 -4.73
CA LEU A 231 7.98 2.49 -5.10
C LEU A 231 7.09 1.51 -4.33
N GLU A 232 7.53 0.27 -4.14
CA GLU A 232 6.85 -0.73 -3.32
C GLU A 232 6.67 -0.25 -1.89
N GLU A 233 7.76 0.13 -1.23
CA GLU A 233 7.74 0.50 0.18
C GLU A 233 6.91 1.76 0.41
N TYR A 234 7.05 2.77 -0.47
CA TYR A 234 6.28 4.00 -0.38
C TYR A 234 4.77 3.74 -0.53
N LEU A 235 4.33 3.00 -1.54
CA LEU A 235 2.90 2.76 -1.78
C LEU A 235 2.24 1.83 -0.76
N ASN A 236 3.01 0.92 -0.16
CA ASN A 236 2.50 0.09 0.93
C ASN A 236 2.21 0.92 2.19
N ALA A 237 3.04 1.93 2.48
CA ALA A 237 2.78 2.89 3.56
C ALA A 237 1.75 3.98 3.16
N ASN A 238 1.68 4.31 1.87
CA ASN A 238 0.93 5.45 1.35
C ASN A 238 0.03 5.05 0.16
N THR A 239 -1.11 4.42 0.46
CA THR A 239 -2.07 3.95 -0.56
C THR A 239 -2.66 5.08 -1.42
N LEU A 240 -2.95 4.81 -2.69
CA LEU A 240 -3.55 5.78 -3.63
C LEU A 240 -5.05 5.59 -3.88
N ASP A 241 -5.65 4.59 -3.23
CA ASP A 241 -7.05 4.19 -3.36
C ASP A 241 -7.47 4.05 -4.83
N TRP A 242 -6.61 3.42 -5.64
CA TRP A 242 -6.84 3.25 -7.07
C TRP A 242 -8.16 2.56 -7.35
N ALA A 243 -8.46 1.47 -6.64
CA ALA A 243 -9.67 0.69 -6.86
C ALA A 243 -10.93 1.52 -6.58
N ALA A 244 -10.96 2.21 -5.44
CA ALA A 244 -12.11 3.03 -5.03
C ALA A 244 -12.31 4.23 -5.97
N ARG A 245 -11.22 4.89 -6.41
CA ARG A 245 -11.29 6.01 -7.36
C ARG A 245 -11.73 5.56 -8.76
N LEU A 246 -11.30 4.39 -9.23
CA LEU A 246 -11.79 3.81 -10.48
C LEU A 246 -13.28 3.47 -10.37
N GLN A 247 -13.72 2.94 -9.23
CA GLN A 247 -15.11 2.61 -9.00
C GLN A 247 -16.03 3.85 -9.05
N GLU A 248 -15.63 4.96 -8.41
CA GLU A 248 -16.34 6.23 -8.53
C GLU A 248 -16.39 6.72 -9.97
N HIS A 249 -15.30 6.54 -10.73
CA HIS A 249 -15.23 6.93 -12.12
C HIS A 249 -16.15 6.10 -13.02
N PHE A 250 -16.18 4.78 -12.84
CA PHE A 250 -17.02 3.87 -13.64
C PHE A 250 -18.50 3.95 -13.25
N THR A 251 -18.80 4.21 -11.97
CA THR A 251 -20.19 4.33 -11.48
C THR A 251 -20.45 5.65 -10.72
N PRO A 252 -20.45 6.82 -11.41
CA PRO A 252 -20.63 8.12 -10.75
C PRO A 252 -21.97 8.27 -10.02
N LYS A 253 -22.98 7.47 -10.38
CA LYS A 253 -24.32 7.50 -9.76
C LYS A 253 -24.34 6.99 -8.32
N MET A 254 -23.32 6.23 -7.92
CA MET A 254 -23.20 5.69 -6.55
C MET A 254 -22.49 6.67 -5.61
N VAL A 255 -21.93 7.77 -6.13
CA VAL A 255 -21.34 8.83 -5.31
C VAL A 255 -22.47 9.59 -4.61
N VAL A 256 -22.38 9.68 -3.27
CA VAL A 256 -23.40 10.33 -2.45
C VAL A 256 -23.46 11.83 -2.78
N PRO A 257 -24.63 12.37 -3.19
CA PRO A 257 -24.75 13.79 -3.47
C PRO A 257 -24.35 14.64 -2.26
N ASN A 258 -23.63 15.74 -2.51
CA ASN A 258 -23.10 16.67 -1.49
C ASN A 258 -22.00 16.11 -0.59
N ARG A 259 -21.50 14.90 -0.82
CA ARG A 259 -20.24 14.43 -0.25
C ARG A 259 -19.12 14.60 -1.27
N LYS A 260 -17.94 14.99 -0.77
CA LYS A 260 -16.74 15.08 -1.58
C LYS A 260 -16.35 13.68 -2.05
N SER A 261 -16.12 13.51 -3.34
CA SER A 261 -15.67 12.23 -3.90
C SER A 261 -14.20 11.97 -3.55
N LEU A 262 -13.74 10.72 -3.64
CA LEU A 262 -12.32 10.42 -3.54
C LEU A 262 -11.54 11.10 -4.68
N GLY A 263 -12.10 11.11 -5.89
CA GLY A 263 -11.51 11.84 -7.02
C GLY A 263 -11.24 13.31 -6.72
N GLU A 264 -12.17 14.02 -6.08
CA GLU A 264 -12.01 15.41 -5.62
C GLU A 264 -11.05 15.51 -4.43
N SER A 265 -11.09 14.55 -3.50
CA SER A 265 -10.21 14.53 -2.33
C SER A 265 -8.73 14.46 -2.73
N PHE A 266 -8.40 13.61 -3.70
CA PHE A 266 -7.04 13.51 -4.27
C PHE A 266 -6.62 14.72 -5.12
N GLN A 267 -7.52 15.67 -5.39
CA GLN A 267 -7.20 16.94 -6.09
C GLN A 267 -7.03 18.12 -5.14
N ASP A 268 -7.75 18.11 -4.02
CA ASP A 268 -7.88 19.26 -3.12
C ASP A 268 -7.19 19.06 -1.77
N ASP A 269 -7.03 17.82 -1.29
CA ASP A 269 -6.35 17.53 -0.03
C ASP A 269 -4.82 17.60 -0.23
N PRO A 270 -4.11 18.48 0.48
CA PRO A 270 -2.68 18.69 0.26
C PRO A 270 -1.83 17.43 0.52
N VAL A 271 -2.23 16.56 1.44
CA VAL A 271 -1.50 15.32 1.74
C VAL A 271 -1.66 14.32 0.59
N LEU A 272 -2.89 14.14 0.10
CA LEU A 272 -3.18 13.22 -1.01
C LEU A 272 -2.62 13.72 -2.34
N VAL A 273 -2.60 15.04 -2.55
CA VAL A 273 -1.96 15.67 -3.71
C VAL A 273 -0.45 15.41 -3.68
N THR A 274 0.20 15.66 -2.54
CA THR A 274 1.64 15.41 -2.37
C THR A 274 1.98 13.94 -2.63
N ARG A 275 1.20 13.02 -2.06
CA ARG A 275 1.34 11.57 -2.29
C ARG A 275 1.24 11.21 -3.77
N THR A 276 0.25 11.77 -4.47
CA THR A 276 0.07 11.54 -5.92
C THR A 276 1.24 12.10 -6.73
N ASP A 277 1.75 13.27 -6.35
CA ASP A 277 2.88 13.92 -7.02
C ASP A 277 4.18 13.12 -6.82
N ILE A 278 4.45 12.60 -5.63
CA ILE A 278 5.62 11.77 -5.34
C ILE A 278 5.58 10.46 -6.14
N VAL A 279 4.43 9.75 -6.13
CA VAL A 279 4.27 8.54 -6.94
C VAL A 279 4.41 8.86 -8.44
N GLY A 280 3.87 10.00 -8.89
CA GLY A 280 4.04 10.48 -10.25
C GLY A 280 5.51 10.72 -10.62
N GLN A 281 6.31 11.25 -9.69
CA GLN A 281 7.76 11.43 -9.87
C GLN A 281 8.50 10.08 -9.92
N LEU A 282 8.20 9.13 -9.02
CA LEU A 282 8.77 7.78 -9.05
C LEU A 282 8.46 7.06 -10.37
N VAL A 283 7.21 7.13 -10.84
CA VAL A 283 6.80 6.53 -12.12
C VAL A 283 7.45 7.22 -13.32
N ALA A 284 7.64 8.55 -13.25
CA ALA A 284 8.39 9.25 -14.28
C ALA A 284 9.87 8.82 -14.31
N LEU A 285 10.46 8.59 -13.13
CA LEU A 285 11.83 8.14 -12.94
C LEU A 285 12.04 6.73 -13.49
N THR A 286 11.15 5.78 -13.20
CA THR A 286 11.22 4.41 -13.76
C THR A 286 11.16 4.42 -15.29
N ARG A 287 10.28 5.25 -15.87
CA ARG A 287 10.23 5.44 -17.33
C ARG A 287 11.52 6.04 -17.87
N ASP A 288 12.09 7.04 -17.20
CA ASP A 288 13.35 7.65 -17.61
C ASP A 288 14.50 6.64 -17.50
N LEU A 289 14.43 5.66 -16.60
CA LEU A 289 15.34 4.50 -16.54
C LEU A 289 15.03 3.40 -17.57
N GLY A 290 13.96 3.55 -18.37
CA GLY A 290 13.59 2.61 -19.43
C GLY A 290 12.56 1.55 -19.03
N LEU A 291 12.02 1.58 -17.81
CA LEU A 291 10.99 0.63 -17.35
C LEU A 291 9.59 1.10 -17.80
N HIS A 292 9.17 0.65 -18.98
CA HIS A 292 7.83 0.91 -19.51
C HIS A 292 7.29 -0.25 -20.35
N ASP A 293 8.09 -1.31 -20.54
CA ASP A 293 7.68 -2.51 -21.25
C ASP A 293 6.97 -3.46 -20.29
N PHE A 294 5.70 -3.72 -20.55
CA PHE A 294 4.89 -4.64 -19.75
C PHE A 294 5.47 -6.06 -19.72
N VAL A 295 6.17 -6.51 -20.76
CA VAL A 295 6.80 -7.85 -20.77
C VAL A 295 7.81 -7.96 -19.65
N ILE A 296 8.67 -6.95 -19.48
CA ILE A 296 9.69 -6.91 -18.41
C ILE A 296 9.03 -6.84 -17.03
N LEU A 297 7.95 -6.06 -16.89
CA LEU A 297 7.27 -5.90 -15.61
C LEU A 297 6.49 -7.16 -15.20
N PHE A 298 5.87 -7.87 -16.15
CA PHE A 298 5.24 -9.17 -15.87
C PHE A 298 6.27 -10.26 -15.61
N ASP A 299 7.41 -10.26 -16.31
CA ASP A 299 8.50 -11.21 -16.05
C ASP A 299 8.99 -11.11 -14.60
N ALA A 300 9.16 -9.88 -14.09
CA ALA A 300 9.51 -9.62 -12.69
C ALA A 300 8.45 -10.10 -11.68
N LEU A 301 7.18 -10.18 -12.07
CA LEU A 301 6.09 -10.67 -11.21
C LEU A 301 6.06 -12.19 -11.10
N TYR A 302 6.35 -12.89 -12.20
CA TYR A 302 6.19 -14.35 -12.27
C TYR A 302 7.48 -15.14 -12.04
N ASN A 303 8.65 -14.56 -12.32
CA ASN A 303 9.94 -15.23 -12.15
C ASN A 303 10.59 -14.91 -10.79
N THR A 304 9.91 -15.27 -9.70
CA THR A 304 10.41 -15.06 -8.32
C THR A 304 11.42 -16.11 -7.85
N GLU A 305 11.67 -17.17 -8.62
CA GLU A 305 12.65 -18.23 -8.30
C GLU A 305 14.09 -17.71 -8.11
N SER A 306 14.40 -16.49 -8.57
CA SER A 306 15.71 -15.84 -8.42
C SER A 306 15.87 -15.02 -7.12
N GLN A 307 14.83 -14.91 -6.28
CA GLN A 307 14.89 -14.10 -5.04
C GLN A 307 15.47 -14.86 -3.83
N HIS A 308 15.71 -16.17 -3.95
CA HIS A 308 16.25 -17.04 -2.90
C HIS A 308 17.70 -17.51 -3.14
N SER A 309 18.55 -16.67 -3.75
CA SER A 309 19.99 -16.86 -3.56
C SER A 309 20.33 -16.29 -2.19
N GLU A 310 20.72 -17.16 -1.26
CA GLU A 310 21.36 -16.80 0.00
C GLU A 310 22.35 -15.66 -0.26
N LEU A 311 22.24 -14.57 0.51
CA LEU A 311 23.05 -13.36 0.45
C LEU A 311 24.52 -13.66 0.78
N GLU A 312 25.20 -14.49 -0.01
CA GLU A 312 26.64 -14.61 0.01
C GLU A 312 27.22 -13.48 -0.84
N THR A 313 27.44 -12.31 -0.22
CA THR A 313 28.55 -11.34 -0.44
C THR A 313 29.11 -11.04 -1.85
N GLU A 314 28.52 -11.51 -2.94
CA GLU A 314 29.06 -11.40 -4.29
C GLU A 314 28.28 -10.32 -5.04
N HIS A 315 28.99 -9.24 -5.42
CA HIS A 315 28.41 -8.15 -6.19
C HIS A 315 27.90 -8.66 -7.54
N PRO A 316 26.79 -8.10 -8.08
CA PRO A 316 26.24 -8.55 -9.35
C PRO A 316 27.28 -8.35 -10.46
N THR A 317 27.47 -9.40 -11.28
CA THR A 317 28.43 -9.39 -12.38
C THR A 317 27.77 -9.15 -13.73
N SER A 318 26.45 -9.36 -13.80
CA SER A 318 25.62 -9.14 -14.98
C SER A 318 24.31 -8.44 -14.60
N PRO A 319 23.71 -7.62 -15.51
CA PRO A 319 22.37 -7.05 -15.30
C PRO A 319 21.27 -8.09 -15.08
N SER A 320 21.45 -9.32 -15.58
CA SER A 320 20.49 -10.42 -15.35
C SER A 320 20.38 -10.81 -13.87
N ASP A 321 21.43 -10.57 -13.09
CA ASP A 321 21.55 -11.03 -11.71
C ASP A 321 20.76 -10.12 -10.74
N ILE A 322 20.21 -9.01 -11.25
CA ILE A 322 19.55 -7.97 -10.44
C ILE A 322 18.04 -8.05 -10.71
N PRO A 323 17.26 -8.67 -9.81
CA PRO A 323 15.81 -8.75 -9.96
C PRO A 323 15.16 -7.38 -9.72
N LEU A 324 14.02 -7.12 -10.37
CA LEU A 324 13.14 -6.02 -10.00
C LEU A 324 12.25 -6.44 -8.83
N SER A 325 11.73 -5.48 -8.08
CA SER A 325 10.68 -5.77 -7.11
C SER A 325 9.42 -6.26 -7.85
N ALA A 326 8.87 -7.40 -7.42
CA ALA A 326 7.62 -7.93 -7.95
C ALA A 326 6.46 -6.95 -7.65
N THR A 327 6.25 -6.60 -6.39
CA THR A 327 5.21 -5.65 -5.97
C THR A 327 5.38 -4.27 -6.59
N GLY A 328 6.61 -3.75 -6.66
CA GLY A 328 6.91 -2.48 -7.32
C GLY A 328 6.58 -2.52 -8.82
N SER A 329 6.78 -3.67 -9.46
CA SER A 329 6.38 -3.88 -10.86
C SER A 329 4.85 -3.92 -11.01
N LEU A 330 4.12 -4.57 -10.09
CA LEU A 330 2.65 -4.50 -10.04
C LEU A 330 2.18 -3.04 -9.94
N PHE A 331 2.74 -2.27 -9.01
CA PHE A 331 2.39 -0.87 -8.80
C PHE A 331 2.66 0.00 -10.00
N LEU A 332 3.77 -0.24 -10.70
CA LEU A 332 4.06 0.46 -11.95
C LEU A 332 3.04 0.12 -13.04
N ILE A 333 2.68 -1.16 -13.20
CA ILE A 333 1.64 -1.59 -14.14
C ILE A 333 0.31 -0.92 -13.81
N THR A 334 -0.13 -0.98 -12.56
CA THR A 334 -1.38 -0.37 -12.10
C THR A 334 -1.38 1.13 -12.30
N SER A 335 -0.30 1.83 -11.98
CA SER A 335 -0.19 3.28 -12.17
C SER A 335 -0.30 3.68 -13.66
N LEU A 336 0.32 2.91 -14.56
CA LEU A 336 0.22 3.12 -16.01
C LEU A 336 -1.21 2.88 -16.52
N VAL A 337 -1.85 1.80 -16.08
CA VAL A 337 -3.25 1.49 -16.41
C VAL A 337 -4.19 2.56 -15.88
N PHE A 338 -4.09 2.89 -14.60
CA PHE A 338 -4.89 3.91 -13.93
C PHE A 338 -4.78 5.27 -14.64
N SER A 339 -3.55 5.66 -14.99
CA SER A 339 -3.31 6.90 -15.73
C SER A 339 -3.88 6.87 -17.15
N SER A 340 -3.90 5.71 -17.80
CA SER A 340 -4.54 5.54 -19.12
C SER A 340 -6.06 5.72 -19.03
N VAL A 341 -6.68 5.20 -17.98
CA VAL A 341 -8.14 5.26 -17.76
C VAL A 341 -8.58 6.66 -17.36
N LEU A 342 -8.01 7.24 -16.29
CA LEU A 342 -8.48 8.52 -15.76
C LEU A 342 -7.99 9.74 -16.53
N PHE A 343 -6.78 9.69 -17.09
CA PHE A 343 -6.13 10.86 -17.69
C PHE A 343 -5.92 10.74 -19.20
N GLY A 344 -6.32 9.62 -19.82
CA GLY A 344 -6.15 9.39 -21.25
C GLY A 344 -4.68 9.37 -21.68
N SER A 345 -3.81 8.74 -20.87
CA SER A 345 -2.38 8.59 -21.19
C SER A 345 -2.17 7.98 -22.59
N LYS A 346 -1.08 8.40 -23.26
CA LYS A 346 -0.70 7.91 -24.60
C LYS A 346 -0.12 6.49 -24.59
N ILE A 347 0.21 5.95 -23.42
CA ILE A 347 0.75 4.59 -23.29
C ILE A 347 -0.41 3.62 -23.42
N ALA A 348 -0.33 2.73 -24.41
CA ALA A 348 -1.35 1.71 -24.61
C ALA A 348 -1.35 0.74 -23.40
N PRO A 349 -2.50 0.44 -22.79
CA PRO A 349 -2.57 -0.50 -21.69
C PRO A 349 -2.21 -1.93 -22.14
N PRO A 350 -1.81 -2.81 -21.21
CA PRO A 350 -1.49 -4.19 -21.54
C PRO A 350 -2.73 -4.93 -22.04
N LYS A 351 -2.52 -5.95 -22.87
CA LYS A 351 -3.60 -6.84 -23.33
C LYS A 351 -3.79 -7.95 -22.30
N LEU A 352 -4.74 -7.75 -21.38
CA LEU A 352 -5.08 -8.71 -20.34
C LEU A 352 -6.60 -9.00 -20.37
N ALA A 353 -7.00 -10.13 -19.77
CA ALA A 353 -8.36 -10.46 -19.41
C ALA A 353 -8.46 -10.90 -17.93
N ILE A 354 -9.67 -10.94 -17.37
CA ILE A 354 -9.87 -11.46 -16.01
C ILE A 354 -9.36 -12.91 -15.95
N PHE A 355 -9.73 -13.72 -16.93
CA PHE A 355 -9.22 -15.07 -17.11
C PHE A 355 -8.39 -15.21 -18.40
N PRO A 356 -7.14 -15.69 -18.32
CA PRO A 356 -6.48 -16.20 -17.12
C PRO A 356 -5.65 -15.15 -16.35
N ASP A 357 -5.49 -13.93 -16.87
CA ASP A 357 -4.38 -13.06 -16.45
C ASP A 357 -4.56 -12.46 -15.05
N HIS A 358 -5.73 -11.87 -14.75
CA HIS A 358 -6.01 -11.35 -13.40
C HIS A 358 -6.07 -12.48 -12.37
N ALA A 359 -6.65 -13.64 -12.74
CA ALA A 359 -6.67 -14.81 -11.88
C ALA A 359 -5.27 -15.28 -11.49
N LYS A 360 -4.32 -15.29 -12.44
CA LYS A 360 -2.92 -15.59 -12.16
C LYS A 360 -2.28 -14.56 -11.22
N LEU A 361 -2.53 -13.26 -11.42
CA LEU A 361 -1.99 -12.23 -10.53
C LEU A 361 -2.47 -12.43 -9.08
N VAL A 362 -3.77 -12.70 -8.90
CA VAL A 362 -4.34 -12.99 -7.58
C VAL A 362 -3.70 -14.23 -6.97
N GLN A 363 -3.55 -15.32 -7.72
CA GLN A 363 -2.94 -16.54 -7.22
C GLN A 363 -1.48 -16.36 -6.77
N HIS A 364 -0.73 -15.46 -7.42
CA HIS A 364 0.68 -15.21 -7.08
C HIS A 364 0.88 -14.24 -5.93
N LEU A 365 -0.09 -13.35 -5.66
CA LEU A 365 0.10 -12.22 -4.74
C LEU A 365 -0.85 -12.22 -3.54
N ILE A 366 -1.97 -12.95 -3.61
CA ILE A 366 -3.02 -12.98 -2.58
C ILE A 366 -3.18 -14.41 -2.07
N GLY A 367 -3.19 -14.57 -0.76
CA GLY A 367 -3.40 -15.86 -0.10
C GLY A 367 -2.27 -16.86 -0.33
N THR A 368 -1.05 -16.39 -0.58
CA THR A 368 0.11 -17.24 -0.85
C THR A 368 0.46 -18.17 0.31
N SER A 369 0.10 -17.78 1.54
CA SER A 369 0.22 -18.60 2.76
C SER A 369 -1.05 -19.41 3.06
N GLY A 370 -2.02 -19.43 2.14
CA GLY A 370 -3.30 -20.13 2.23
C GLY A 370 -4.51 -19.20 2.42
N PRO A 371 -5.75 -19.73 2.29
CA PRO A 371 -6.97 -18.92 2.30
C PRO A 371 -7.21 -18.10 3.58
N ALA A 372 -6.69 -18.56 4.72
CA ALA A 372 -6.80 -17.85 6.00
C ALA A 372 -5.96 -16.56 6.06
N SER A 373 -4.95 -16.43 5.19
CA SER A 373 -4.12 -15.22 5.08
C SER A 373 -4.72 -14.16 4.16
N ILE A 374 -5.77 -14.49 3.40
CA ILE A 374 -6.38 -13.55 2.45
C ILE A 374 -6.99 -12.37 3.20
N GLY A 375 -6.55 -11.17 2.86
CA GLY A 375 -6.91 -9.90 3.49
C GLY A 375 -5.83 -9.35 4.42
N SER A 376 -4.80 -10.14 4.75
CA SER A 376 -3.65 -9.70 5.56
C SER A 376 -2.48 -9.20 4.72
N GLU A 377 -2.58 -9.23 3.40
CA GLU A 377 -1.56 -8.69 2.51
C GLU A 377 -1.45 -7.16 2.65
N ASN A 378 -0.34 -6.60 2.16
CA ASN A 378 -0.18 -5.15 2.14
C ASN A 378 -1.35 -4.48 1.40
N THR A 379 -1.91 -3.44 2.01
CA THR A 379 -3.11 -2.77 1.48
C THR A 379 -2.87 -2.20 0.08
N GLY A 380 -1.65 -1.75 -0.22
CA GLY A 380 -1.25 -1.30 -1.56
C GLY A 380 -1.36 -2.42 -2.61
N VAL A 381 -0.98 -3.66 -2.26
CA VAL A 381 -1.09 -4.83 -3.15
C VAL A 381 -2.55 -5.14 -3.45
N ILE A 382 -3.40 -5.18 -2.42
CA ILE A 382 -4.83 -5.44 -2.56
C ILE A 382 -5.48 -4.35 -3.43
N ASP A 383 -5.18 -3.08 -3.17
CA ASP A 383 -5.67 -1.94 -3.96
C ASP A 383 -5.26 -2.06 -5.44
N ALA A 384 -4.00 -2.39 -5.70
CA ALA A 384 -3.48 -2.54 -7.06
C ALA A 384 -4.14 -3.69 -7.84
N ILE A 385 -4.33 -4.84 -7.19
CA ILE A 385 -4.99 -6.01 -7.78
C ILE A 385 -6.45 -5.70 -8.09
N LEU A 386 -7.20 -5.17 -7.11
CA LEU A 386 -8.61 -4.83 -7.29
C LEU A 386 -8.80 -3.75 -8.37
N ALA A 387 -7.90 -2.76 -8.45
CA ALA A 387 -7.93 -1.74 -9.50
C ALA A 387 -7.79 -2.34 -10.91
N LEU A 388 -6.85 -3.29 -11.09
CA LEU A 388 -6.70 -4.01 -12.36
C LEU A 388 -7.94 -4.85 -12.69
N GLY A 389 -8.49 -5.57 -11.71
CA GLY A 389 -9.71 -6.35 -11.89
C GLY A 389 -10.92 -5.49 -12.29
N LEU A 390 -11.16 -4.38 -11.59
CA LEU A 390 -12.23 -3.42 -11.91
C LEU A 390 -12.07 -2.79 -13.29
N TRP A 391 -10.83 -2.46 -13.68
CA TRP A 391 -10.56 -1.96 -15.03
C TRP A 391 -10.93 -2.99 -16.10
N LEU A 392 -10.55 -4.26 -15.92
CA LEU A 392 -10.83 -5.34 -16.88
C LEU A 392 -12.32 -5.67 -16.97
N GLU A 393 -13.02 -5.64 -15.83
CA GLU A 393 -14.47 -5.79 -15.74
C GLU A 393 -15.18 -4.71 -16.56
N ASN A 394 -14.81 -3.44 -16.35
CA ASN A 394 -15.41 -2.30 -17.05
C ASN A 394 -15.12 -2.32 -18.56
N ASP A 395 -13.93 -2.77 -18.98
CA ASP A 395 -13.58 -2.93 -20.40
C ASP A 395 -14.16 -4.22 -21.03
N THR A 396 -14.99 -4.97 -20.29
CA THR A 396 -15.65 -6.21 -20.70
C THR A 396 -14.70 -7.35 -21.10
N LYS A 397 -13.46 -7.33 -20.60
CA LYS A 397 -12.43 -8.32 -20.91
C LYS A 397 -12.43 -9.49 -19.93
N PHE A 398 -13.50 -10.28 -19.95
CA PHE A 398 -13.67 -11.38 -19.00
C PHE A 398 -12.80 -12.60 -19.30
N VAL A 399 -12.82 -13.11 -20.54
CA VAL A 399 -12.17 -14.39 -20.89
C VAL A 399 -11.43 -14.26 -22.22
N ALA A 400 -10.14 -14.60 -22.23
CA ALA A 400 -9.31 -14.63 -23.44
C ALA A 400 -8.98 -16.06 -23.95
N GLY A 401 -9.43 -17.10 -23.24
CA GLY A 401 -9.11 -18.51 -23.55
C GLY A 401 -10.12 -19.49 -22.95
N PRO A 402 -9.81 -20.80 -22.85
CA PRO A 402 -10.66 -21.74 -22.14
C PRO A 402 -10.70 -21.39 -20.65
N LEU A 403 -11.89 -21.32 -20.07
CA LEU A 403 -12.11 -21.14 -18.64
C LEU A 403 -12.41 -22.49 -18.01
N GLN A 404 -11.59 -22.92 -17.06
CA GLN A 404 -11.89 -24.10 -16.24
C GLN A 404 -12.74 -23.69 -15.04
N ASP A 405 -13.67 -24.56 -14.66
CA ASP A 405 -14.56 -24.33 -13.51
C ASP A 405 -13.77 -24.13 -12.21
N GLU A 406 -12.68 -24.88 -12.01
CA GLU A 406 -11.82 -24.77 -10.84
C GLU A 406 -11.11 -23.41 -10.77
N ASP A 407 -10.51 -22.94 -11.87
CA ASP A 407 -9.84 -21.63 -11.94
C ASP A 407 -10.82 -20.49 -11.63
N PHE A 408 -12.06 -20.60 -12.12
CA PHE A 408 -13.13 -19.65 -11.86
C PHE A 408 -13.53 -19.63 -10.37
N LEU A 409 -13.79 -20.80 -9.78
CA LEU A 409 -14.21 -20.93 -8.39
C LEU A 409 -13.10 -20.48 -7.43
N GLN A 410 -11.86 -20.86 -7.69
CA GLN A 410 -10.70 -20.44 -6.89
C GLN A 410 -10.53 -18.92 -6.94
N HIS A 411 -10.63 -18.32 -8.12
CA HIS A 411 -10.51 -16.87 -8.26
C HIS A 411 -11.63 -16.14 -7.51
N LEU A 412 -12.88 -16.59 -7.66
CA LEU A 412 -14.02 -16.04 -6.93
C LEU A 412 -13.84 -16.16 -5.42
N GLN A 413 -13.36 -17.30 -4.93
CA GLN A 413 -13.09 -17.51 -3.50
C GLN A 413 -12.06 -16.49 -2.98
N SER A 414 -10.97 -16.24 -3.73
CA SER A 414 -9.96 -15.28 -3.29
C SER A 414 -10.49 -13.85 -3.21
N ILE A 415 -11.19 -13.35 -4.25
CA ILE A 415 -11.73 -11.98 -4.22
C ILE A 415 -12.89 -11.85 -3.21
N SER A 416 -13.71 -12.89 -3.05
CA SER A 416 -14.80 -12.88 -2.06
C SER A 416 -14.26 -12.82 -0.63
N LEU A 417 -13.18 -13.54 -0.33
CA LEU A 417 -12.49 -13.44 0.96
C LEU A 417 -11.84 -12.07 1.18
N LEU A 418 -11.28 -11.43 0.15
CA LEU A 418 -10.82 -10.04 0.26
C LEU A 418 -11.96 -9.10 0.65
N SER A 419 -13.18 -9.32 0.15
CA SER A 419 -14.35 -8.51 0.51
C SER A 419 -14.77 -8.65 1.98
N ALA A 420 -14.43 -9.76 2.63
CA ALA A 420 -14.72 -10.00 4.04
C ALA A 420 -13.58 -9.52 4.96
N ASN A 421 -12.33 -9.80 4.58
CA ASN A 421 -11.18 -9.76 5.48
C ASN A 421 -10.31 -8.51 5.36
N THR A 422 -10.42 -7.75 4.26
CA THR A 422 -9.56 -6.57 4.06
C THR A 422 -9.85 -5.48 5.11
N PRO A 423 -8.84 -4.87 5.75
CA PRO A 423 -9.04 -3.82 6.76
C PRO A 423 -9.77 -2.58 6.21
N SER A 424 -9.44 -2.19 4.97
CA SER A 424 -10.05 -1.04 4.31
C SER A 424 -11.48 -1.32 3.84
N SER A 425 -12.44 -0.49 4.28
CA SER A 425 -13.84 -0.60 3.87
C SER A 425 -14.06 -0.31 2.38
N SER A 426 -13.28 0.60 1.80
CA SER A 426 -13.35 0.91 0.36
C SER A 426 -12.88 -0.28 -0.48
N LEU A 427 -11.79 -0.94 -0.06
CA LEU A 427 -11.28 -2.13 -0.73
C LEU A 427 -12.21 -3.33 -0.56
N ARG A 428 -12.81 -3.51 0.62
CA ARG A 428 -13.84 -4.54 0.82
C ARG A 428 -15.00 -4.35 -0.15
N TYR A 429 -15.46 -3.11 -0.33
CA TYR A 429 -16.52 -2.80 -1.28
C TYR A 429 -16.09 -3.01 -2.74
N ALA A 430 -14.88 -2.60 -3.12
CA ALA A 430 -14.33 -2.85 -4.45
C ALA A 430 -14.24 -4.37 -4.77
N ALA A 431 -13.75 -5.17 -3.81
CA ALA A 431 -13.69 -6.62 -3.91
C ALA A 431 -15.09 -7.25 -4.02
N HIS A 432 -16.06 -6.78 -3.23
CA HIS A 432 -17.44 -7.23 -3.33
C HIS A 432 -18.02 -6.96 -4.72
N VAL A 433 -17.84 -5.75 -5.26
CA VAL A 433 -18.33 -5.40 -6.61
C VAL A 433 -17.68 -6.27 -7.68
N LEU A 434 -16.36 -6.42 -7.63
CA LEU A 434 -15.64 -7.27 -8.58
C LEU A 434 -16.09 -8.74 -8.50
N THR A 435 -16.25 -9.28 -7.29
CA THR A 435 -16.75 -10.65 -7.05
C THR A 435 -18.14 -10.83 -7.68
N SER A 436 -19.04 -9.88 -7.43
CA SER A 436 -20.41 -9.91 -7.94
C SER A 436 -20.42 -9.90 -9.48
N SER A 437 -19.69 -8.95 -10.10
CA SER A 437 -19.59 -8.87 -11.55
C SER A 437 -19.02 -10.14 -12.19
N ILE A 438 -17.96 -10.71 -11.62
CA ILE A 438 -17.35 -11.95 -12.13
C ILE A 438 -18.31 -13.13 -11.99
N LEU A 439 -18.99 -13.26 -10.84
CA LEU A 439 -19.97 -14.30 -10.59
C LEU A 439 -21.08 -14.23 -11.65
N HIS A 440 -21.73 -13.07 -11.80
CA HIS A 440 -22.85 -12.87 -12.73
C HIS A 440 -22.48 -13.00 -14.21
N ALA A 441 -21.21 -12.77 -14.56
CA ALA A 441 -20.72 -12.89 -15.93
C ALA A 441 -20.55 -14.34 -16.39
N HIS A 442 -20.41 -15.31 -15.48
CA HIS A 442 -20.21 -16.70 -15.85
C HIS A 442 -21.45 -17.25 -16.59
N PRO A 443 -21.33 -17.91 -17.75
CA PRO A 443 -22.50 -18.33 -18.52
C PRO A 443 -23.28 -19.49 -17.88
N VAL A 444 -22.59 -20.39 -17.18
CA VAL A 444 -23.19 -21.59 -16.58
C VAL A 444 -23.83 -21.26 -15.24
N ASP A 445 -25.16 -21.31 -15.17
CA ASP A 445 -25.98 -21.03 -13.99
C ASP A 445 -25.73 -22.00 -12.84
N ARG A 446 -25.48 -23.28 -13.13
CA ARG A 446 -25.15 -24.29 -12.13
C ARG A 446 -23.92 -23.92 -11.33
N LEU A 447 -22.86 -23.42 -11.96
CA LEU A 447 -21.64 -23.02 -11.26
C LEU A 447 -21.86 -21.79 -10.39
N ARG A 448 -22.64 -20.81 -10.88
CA ARG A 448 -23.02 -19.64 -10.08
C ARG A 448 -23.80 -20.07 -8.83
N LEU A 449 -24.78 -20.97 -8.98
CA LEU A 449 -25.55 -21.50 -7.86
C LEU A 449 -24.70 -22.34 -6.91
N THR A 450 -23.78 -23.17 -7.42
CA THR A 450 -22.85 -23.95 -6.59
C THR A 450 -22.02 -23.02 -5.71
N PHE A 451 -21.44 -21.96 -6.26
CA PHE A 451 -20.64 -21.01 -5.49
C PHE A 451 -21.46 -20.29 -4.40
N ILE A 452 -22.68 -19.86 -4.73
CA ILE A 452 -23.60 -19.23 -3.77
C ILE A 452 -23.94 -20.22 -2.63
N SER A 453 -24.30 -21.46 -2.98
CA SER A 453 -24.65 -22.49 -2.01
C SER A 453 -23.47 -22.83 -1.09
N ASP A 454 -22.28 -23.03 -1.66
CA ASP A 454 -21.06 -23.33 -0.92
C ASP A 454 -20.67 -22.19 0.02
N THR A 455 -20.82 -20.94 -0.42
CA THR A 455 -20.58 -19.77 0.44
C THR A 455 -21.56 -19.72 1.61
N LEU A 456 -22.84 -20.04 1.41
CA LEU A 456 -23.83 -20.06 2.49
C LEU A 456 -23.55 -21.20 3.49
N GLU A 457 -23.10 -22.36 3.01
CA GLU A 457 -22.88 -23.55 3.82
C GLU A 457 -21.55 -23.52 4.60
N HIS A 458 -20.44 -23.23 3.93
CA HIS A 458 -19.10 -23.46 4.47
C HIS A 458 -18.34 -22.19 4.87
N CYS A 459 -18.82 -21.00 4.49
CA CYS A 459 -18.12 -19.77 4.82
C CYS A 459 -18.23 -19.43 6.32
N PRO A 460 -17.13 -19.10 7.01
CA PRO A 460 -17.19 -18.68 8.42
C PRO A 460 -17.57 -17.19 8.59
N TYR A 461 -17.64 -16.41 7.52
CA TYR A 461 -17.85 -14.96 7.56
C TYR A 461 -19.31 -14.59 7.28
N GLU A 462 -20.03 -14.13 8.30
CA GLU A 462 -21.45 -13.78 8.21
C GLU A 462 -21.74 -12.61 7.24
N SER A 463 -20.79 -11.69 7.09
CA SER A 463 -20.87 -10.61 6.07
C SER A 463 -20.82 -11.17 4.64
N LEU A 464 -20.02 -12.21 4.41
CA LEU A 464 -19.90 -12.85 3.11
C LEU A 464 -21.12 -13.73 2.81
N LYS A 465 -21.67 -14.42 3.81
CA LYS A 465 -22.98 -15.08 3.67
C LYS A 465 -24.06 -14.07 3.31
N GLY A 466 -24.10 -12.91 3.94
CA GLY A 466 -25.00 -11.81 3.56
C GLY A 466 -24.82 -11.34 2.11
N SER A 467 -23.59 -11.36 1.60
CA SER A 467 -23.30 -11.07 0.19
C SER A 467 -23.83 -12.17 -0.72
N ALA A 468 -23.70 -13.45 -0.34
CA ALA A 468 -24.27 -14.59 -1.08
C ALA A 468 -25.79 -14.52 -1.19
N VAL A 469 -26.49 -14.06 -0.15
CA VAL A 469 -27.94 -13.76 -0.22
C VAL A 469 -28.23 -12.68 -1.28
N SER A 470 -27.39 -11.66 -1.37
CA SER A 470 -27.52 -10.59 -2.36
C SER A 470 -27.26 -11.10 -3.78
N TRP A 471 -26.23 -11.93 -3.99
CA TRP A 471 -25.97 -12.58 -5.28
C TRP A 471 -27.13 -13.45 -5.75
N LEU A 472 -27.72 -14.24 -4.85
CA LEU A 472 -28.91 -15.04 -5.15
C LEU A 472 -30.08 -14.16 -5.60
N LYS A 473 -30.33 -13.07 -4.87
CA LYS A 473 -31.36 -12.09 -5.22
C LYS A 473 -31.12 -11.50 -6.61
N GLU A 474 -29.90 -11.10 -6.91
CA GLU A 474 -29.53 -10.49 -8.18
C GLU A 474 -29.65 -11.46 -9.36
N GLU A 475 -29.28 -12.73 -9.18
CA GLU A 475 -29.50 -13.78 -10.17
C GLU A 475 -30.99 -14.00 -10.45
N ILE A 476 -31.84 -14.03 -9.41
CA ILE A 476 -33.30 -14.15 -9.55
C ILE A 476 -33.88 -12.94 -10.31
N ILE A 477 -33.48 -11.71 -9.94
CA ILE A 477 -33.90 -10.49 -10.63
C ILE A 477 -33.47 -10.54 -12.10
N THR A 478 -32.23 -10.95 -12.36
CA THR A 478 -31.67 -11.03 -13.71
C THR A 478 -32.39 -12.07 -14.55
N ALA A 479 -32.65 -13.26 -13.99
CA ALA A 479 -33.36 -14.33 -14.66
C ALA A 479 -34.79 -13.91 -15.05
N LEU A 480 -35.51 -13.25 -14.13
CA LEU A 480 -36.85 -12.73 -14.42
C LEU A 480 -36.82 -11.62 -15.47
N THR A 481 -35.92 -10.64 -15.33
CA THR A 481 -35.81 -9.48 -16.23
C THR A 481 -35.46 -9.91 -17.66
N ARG A 482 -34.57 -10.90 -17.80
CA ARG A 482 -34.16 -11.46 -19.10
C ARG A 482 -35.10 -12.56 -19.61
N LYS A 483 -36.08 -13.00 -18.82
CA LYS A 483 -36.95 -14.16 -19.09
C LYS A 483 -36.13 -15.42 -19.41
N SER A 484 -35.09 -15.65 -18.63
CA SER A 484 -34.19 -16.78 -18.78
C SER A 484 -34.90 -18.09 -18.39
N GLU A 485 -34.53 -19.19 -19.05
CA GLU A 485 -34.96 -20.55 -18.70
C GLU A 485 -33.89 -21.28 -17.87
N ASN A 486 -33.31 -20.57 -16.89
CA ASN A 486 -32.19 -21.06 -16.08
C ASN A 486 -32.65 -21.47 -14.67
N LEU A 487 -31.74 -22.07 -13.87
CA LEU A 487 -32.05 -22.57 -12.53
C LEU A 487 -32.68 -21.50 -11.61
N PHE A 488 -32.28 -20.23 -11.75
CA PHE A 488 -32.76 -19.10 -10.96
C PHE A 488 -34.17 -18.62 -11.32
N ALA A 489 -34.72 -19.05 -12.46
CA ALA A 489 -36.10 -18.82 -12.86
C ALA A 489 -37.06 -19.91 -12.34
N THR A 490 -36.57 -20.87 -11.55
CA THR A 490 -37.35 -22.00 -11.04
C THR A 490 -37.22 -22.14 -9.52
N THR A 491 -38.01 -23.02 -8.92
CA THR A 491 -37.91 -23.38 -7.50
C THR A 491 -36.59 -24.06 -7.13
N MET A 492 -35.81 -24.53 -8.12
CA MET A 492 -34.58 -25.29 -7.89
C MET A 492 -33.51 -24.48 -7.15
N ALA A 493 -33.36 -23.19 -7.48
CA ALA A 493 -32.38 -22.34 -6.81
C ALA A 493 -32.69 -22.22 -5.31
N LEU A 494 -33.95 -21.93 -4.95
CA LEU A 494 -34.37 -21.85 -3.55
C LEU A 494 -34.27 -23.20 -2.84
N ASN A 495 -34.71 -24.29 -3.48
CA ASN A 495 -34.57 -25.63 -2.89
C ASN A 495 -33.12 -26.00 -2.56
N ALA A 496 -32.16 -25.58 -3.39
CA ALA A 496 -30.74 -25.85 -3.17
C ALA A 496 -30.18 -25.08 -1.96
N VAL A 497 -30.56 -23.82 -1.79
CA VAL A 497 -30.00 -22.97 -0.73
C VAL A 497 -30.80 -22.95 0.57
N GLN A 498 -32.06 -23.41 0.56
CA GLN A 498 -32.99 -23.31 1.69
C GLN A 498 -32.39 -23.76 3.05
N PRO A 499 -31.66 -24.90 3.15
CA PRO A 499 -31.12 -25.36 4.43
C PRO A 499 -30.11 -24.39 5.05
N TYR A 500 -29.38 -23.66 4.22
CA TYR A 500 -28.31 -22.74 4.64
C TYR A 500 -28.81 -21.30 4.73
N LEU A 501 -29.83 -20.96 3.96
CA LEU A 501 -30.47 -19.65 3.96
C LEU A 501 -31.36 -19.47 5.20
N PHE A 502 -32.00 -20.55 5.67
CA PHE A 502 -32.88 -20.55 6.84
C PHE A 502 -32.43 -21.61 7.87
N PRO A 503 -31.27 -21.41 8.52
CA PRO A 503 -30.79 -22.32 9.55
C PRO A 503 -31.78 -22.39 10.73
N ASP A 504 -31.78 -23.47 11.49
CA ASP A 504 -32.60 -23.52 12.71
C ASP A 504 -32.04 -22.52 13.75
N THR A 505 -32.88 -21.57 14.16
CA THR A 505 -32.52 -20.52 15.12
C THR A 505 -33.07 -20.78 16.53
N SER A 506 -33.63 -21.96 16.77
CA SER A 506 -34.19 -22.33 18.08
C SER A 506 -33.15 -22.27 19.20
N ALA A 507 -31.91 -22.66 18.91
CA ALA A 507 -30.80 -22.59 19.86
C ALA A 507 -30.51 -21.15 20.33
N LEU A 508 -30.62 -20.15 19.45
CA LEU A 508 -30.45 -18.74 19.81
C LEU A 508 -31.48 -18.31 20.85
N ALA A 509 -32.74 -18.71 20.69
CA ALA A 509 -33.79 -18.34 21.65
C ALA A 509 -33.53 -18.91 23.06
N GLU A 510 -32.87 -20.08 23.13
CA GLU A 510 -32.55 -20.79 24.37
C GLU A 510 -31.19 -20.38 24.97
N ALA A 511 -30.30 -19.75 24.19
CA ALA A 511 -28.94 -19.40 24.58
C ALA A 511 -28.90 -18.47 25.82
N PRO A 512 -27.89 -18.59 26.71
CA PRO A 512 -27.61 -17.63 27.78
C PRO A 512 -27.50 -16.18 27.28
N ASP A 513 -27.77 -15.21 28.14
CA ASP A 513 -27.89 -13.79 27.74
C ASP A 513 -26.63 -13.21 27.08
N GLU A 514 -25.43 -13.57 27.56
CA GLU A 514 -24.15 -13.08 27.00
C GLU A 514 -23.84 -13.71 25.63
N GLU A 515 -23.98 -15.03 25.53
CA GLU A 515 -23.81 -15.81 24.28
C GLU A 515 -24.81 -15.35 23.21
N LEU A 516 -26.07 -15.14 23.59
CA LEU A 516 -27.12 -14.61 22.73
C LEU A 516 -26.73 -13.27 22.09
N LEU A 517 -26.25 -12.32 22.89
CA LEU A 517 -25.89 -11.00 22.38
C LEU A 517 -24.71 -11.08 21.42
N GLN A 518 -23.70 -11.90 21.77
CA GLN A 518 -22.53 -12.11 20.92
C GLN A 518 -22.91 -12.78 19.59
N GLU A 519 -23.72 -13.83 19.61
CA GLU A 519 -24.15 -14.52 18.39
C GLU A 519 -25.04 -13.63 17.52
N LEU A 520 -25.98 -12.88 18.10
CA LEU A 520 -26.81 -11.94 17.36
C LEU A 520 -26.00 -10.81 16.73
N GLU A 521 -24.98 -10.30 17.41
CA GLU A 521 -24.09 -9.26 16.87
C GLU A 521 -23.27 -9.80 15.69
N GLN A 522 -22.70 -11.00 15.83
CA GLN A 522 -21.90 -11.63 14.77
C GLN A 522 -22.74 -11.99 13.53
N SER A 523 -23.96 -12.49 13.73
CA SER A 523 -24.85 -12.97 12.66
C SER A 523 -25.79 -11.89 12.11
N PHE A 524 -25.76 -10.67 12.66
CA PHE A 524 -26.67 -9.58 12.30
C PHE A 524 -26.72 -9.32 10.79
N SER A 525 -25.57 -9.19 10.14
CA SER A 525 -25.49 -8.88 8.69
C SER A 525 -26.14 -9.96 7.83
N PHE A 526 -25.97 -11.23 8.23
CA PHE A 526 -26.56 -12.37 7.54
C PHE A 526 -28.07 -12.39 7.73
N HIS A 527 -28.56 -12.36 8.96
CA HIS A 527 -30.00 -12.38 9.26
C HIS A 527 -30.73 -11.20 8.62
N MET A 528 -30.15 -10.00 8.65
CA MET A 528 -30.72 -8.83 7.97
C MET A 528 -30.83 -9.05 6.45
N ALA A 529 -29.82 -9.64 5.81
CA ALA A 529 -29.88 -9.94 4.38
C ALA A 529 -30.98 -10.98 4.08
N VAL A 530 -31.07 -12.05 4.88
CA VAL A 530 -32.06 -13.12 4.72
C VAL A 530 -33.48 -12.62 4.92
N VAL A 531 -33.77 -11.84 5.97
CA VAL A 531 -35.12 -11.32 6.24
C VAL A 531 -35.57 -10.37 5.12
N ASN A 532 -34.67 -9.52 4.61
CA ASN A 532 -34.95 -8.68 3.45
C ASN A 532 -35.19 -9.51 2.18
N PHE A 533 -34.46 -10.62 2.02
CA PHE A 533 -34.65 -11.55 0.92
C PHE A 533 -36.00 -12.28 1.00
N LEU A 534 -36.41 -12.72 2.19
CA LEU A 534 -37.72 -13.32 2.44
C LEU A 534 -38.85 -12.36 2.07
N TYR A 535 -38.75 -11.10 2.49
CA TYR A 535 -39.69 -10.06 2.10
C TYR A 535 -39.75 -9.86 0.57
N PHE A 536 -38.58 -9.91 -0.09
CA PHE A 536 -38.47 -9.80 -1.55
C PHE A 536 -39.16 -10.97 -2.29
N ILE A 537 -38.87 -12.22 -1.95
CA ILE A 537 -39.52 -13.39 -2.57
C ILE A 537 -41.00 -13.54 -2.13
N GLY A 538 -41.35 -12.94 -1.00
CA GLY A 538 -42.71 -12.68 -0.54
C GLY A 538 -43.51 -11.74 -1.45
N GLY A 539 -42.90 -11.09 -2.44
CA GLY A 539 -43.64 -10.33 -3.45
C GLY A 539 -44.56 -11.22 -4.31
N SER A 540 -45.62 -10.63 -4.89
CA SER A 540 -46.47 -11.32 -5.87
C SER A 540 -45.71 -11.68 -7.16
N THR A 541 -44.71 -10.87 -7.52
CA THR A 541 -43.84 -11.07 -8.67
C THR A 541 -43.05 -12.39 -8.61
N TYR A 542 -42.61 -12.81 -7.43
CA TYR A 542 -41.68 -13.93 -7.23
C TYR A 542 -42.33 -15.17 -6.59
N SER A 543 -43.65 -15.14 -6.35
CA SER A 543 -44.36 -16.23 -5.67
C SER A 543 -44.22 -17.59 -6.35
N HIS A 544 -44.06 -17.61 -7.68
CA HIS A 544 -43.87 -18.82 -8.48
C HIS A 544 -42.53 -19.53 -8.22
N LEU A 545 -41.55 -18.83 -7.62
CA LEU A 545 -40.25 -19.40 -7.27
C LEU A 545 -40.27 -20.08 -5.90
N VAL A 546 -41.24 -19.76 -5.05
CA VAL A 546 -41.29 -20.25 -3.67
C VAL A 546 -41.83 -21.69 -3.63
N PRO A 547 -41.08 -22.66 -3.08
CA PRO A 547 -41.56 -24.02 -2.87
C PRO A 547 -42.81 -24.07 -1.97
N ALA A 548 -43.73 -24.99 -2.26
CA ALA A 548 -44.94 -25.16 -1.48
C ALA A 548 -44.61 -25.50 -0.02
N GLY A 549 -45.22 -24.79 0.92
CA GLY A 549 -45.02 -24.99 2.36
C GLY A 549 -43.74 -24.36 2.94
N MET A 550 -42.85 -23.79 2.11
CA MET A 550 -41.59 -23.20 2.59
C MET A 550 -41.81 -22.13 3.66
N PHE A 551 -42.74 -21.20 3.45
CA PHE A 551 -42.99 -20.13 4.42
C PHE A 551 -43.45 -20.63 5.79
N GLY A 552 -44.27 -21.68 5.84
CA GLY A 552 -44.70 -22.26 7.11
C GLY A 552 -43.52 -22.86 7.88
N VAL A 553 -42.64 -23.59 7.18
CA VAL A 553 -41.42 -24.15 7.77
C VAL A 553 -40.47 -23.04 8.23
N VAL A 554 -40.27 -22.01 7.41
CA VAL A 554 -39.41 -20.86 7.74
C VAL A 554 -39.92 -20.09 8.95
N GLU A 555 -41.24 -19.91 9.09
CA GLU A 555 -41.81 -19.27 10.28
C GLU A 555 -41.55 -20.11 11.54
N GLU A 556 -41.68 -21.43 11.45
CA GLU A 556 -41.51 -22.37 12.57
C GLU A 556 -40.05 -22.47 13.06
N ILE A 557 -39.08 -22.62 12.15
CA ILE A 557 -37.69 -22.93 12.51
C ILE A 557 -36.74 -21.71 12.48
N TYR A 558 -37.12 -20.65 11.76
CA TYR A 558 -36.24 -19.50 11.52
C TYR A 558 -36.83 -18.18 12.04
N LEU A 559 -37.92 -17.66 11.46
CA LEU A 559 -38.42 -16.33 11.83
C LEU A 559 -38.95 -16.26 13.27
N GLY A 560 -39.72 -17.26 13.69
CA GLY A 560 -40.29 -17.33 15.03
C GLY A 560 -39.23 -17.37 16.15
N PRO A 561 -38.27 -18.32 16.10
CA PRO A 561 -37.22 -18.37 17.11
C PRO A 561 -36.26 -17.17 17.03
N LEU A 562 -35.89 -16.69 15.83
CA LEU A 562 -35.08 -15.49 15.67
C LEU A 562 -35.75 -14.25 16.28
N LYS A 563 -37.06 -14.09 16.11
CA LYS A 563 -37.84 -13.02 16.76
C LYS A 563 -37.76 -13.13 18.28
N THR A 564 -37.90 -14.34 18.81
CA THR A 564 -37.84 -14.60 20.26
C THR A 564 -36.45 -14.27 20.82
N ALA A 565 -35.39 -14.68 20.12
CA ALA A 565 -34.00 -14.36 20.44
C ALA A 565 -33.75 -12.85 20.42
N GLN A 566 -34.21 -12.15 19.37
CA GLN A 566 -34.10 -10.70 19.23
C GLN A 566 -34.83 -9.94 20.35
N GLU A 567 -36.06 -10.34 20.69
CA GLU A 567 -36.83 -9.72 21.78
C GLU A 567 -36.17 -9.95 23.14
N LYS A 568 -35.57 -11.12 23.35
CA LYS A 568 -34.76 -11.43 24.54
C LYS A 568 -33.51 -10.56 24.58
N GLY A 569 -32.75 -10.46 23.50
CA GLY A 569 -31.56 -9.60 23.39
C GLY A 569 -31.87 -8.14 23.70
N LEU A 570 -32.98 -7.60 23.18
CA LEU A 570 -33.43 -6.24 23.52
C LEU A 570 -33.74 -6.06 25.02
N LYS A 571 -34.26 -7.08 25.71
CA LYS A 571 -34.50 -7.02 27.16
C LYS A 571 -33.17 -7.01 27.92
N VAL A 572 -32.20 -7.81 27.49
CA VAL A 572 -30.86 -7.89 28.09
C VAL A 572 -30.09 -6.57 27.93
N LEU A 573 -30.23 -5.86 26.81
CA LEU A 573 -29.59 -4.54 26.59
C LEU A 573 -30.26 -3.38 27.34
N ASN A 574 -31.30 -3.63 28.14
CA ASN A 574 -32.05 -2.61 28.86
C ASN A 574 -31.84 -2.53 30.41
N PRO A 575 -30.64 -2.77 31.01
CA PRO A 575 -30.37 -2.36 32.39
C PRO A 575 -29.33 -1.23 32.55
N SER A 576 -29.63 -0.31 33.48
CA SER A 576 -28.85 0.80 34.06
C SER A 576 -28.37 1.96 33.13
N PRO A 577 -28.57 3.24 33.51
CA PRO A 577 -28.09 4.42 32.79
C PRO A 577 -26.55 4.63 32.78
N GLU A 578 -25.77 3.75 33.41
CA GLU A 578 -24.30 3.90 33.53
C GLU A 578 -23.49 3.25 32.38
N THR A 579 -24.12 2.41 31.54
CA THR A 579 -23.43 1.60 30.49
C THR A 579 -23.55 2.14 29.05
N LEU A 580 -24.05 3.37 28.87
CA LEU A 580 -24.54 3.90 27.58
C LEU A 580 -23.49 4.28 26.52
N ALA A 581 -22.19 4.24 26.81
CA ALA A 581 -21.15 4.70 25.87
C ALA A 581 -20.72 3.65 24.82
N HIS A 582 -20.93 2.34 25.07
CA HIS A 582 -20.51 1.25 24.16
C HIS A 582 -21.66 0.44 23.55
N VAL A 583 -22.92 0.69 23.94
CA VAL A 583 -24.08 -0.17 23.61
C VAL A 583 -24.98 0.38 22.49
N GLY A 584 -24.73 1.61 22.03
CA GLY A 584 -25.63 2.31 21.08
C GLY A 584 -25.85 1.60 19.75
N GLY A 585 -24.82 0.93 19.20
CA GLY A 585 -24.90 0.22 17.92
C GLY A 585 -25.76 -1.04 17.98
N SER A 586 -25.40 -1.98 18.85
CA SER A 586 -26.07 -3.28 18.99
C SER A 586 -27.58 -3.16 19.27
N LYS A 587 -28.00 -2.18 20.08
CA LYS A 587 -29.43 -1.96 20.34
C LYS A 587 -30.21 -1.49 19.10
N MET A 588 -29.64 -0.56 18.33
CA MET A 588 -30.28 -0.04 17.11
C MET A 588 -30.39 -1.13 16.05
N ASP A 589 -29.34 -1.95 15.92
CA ASP A 589 -29.30 -3.08 15.00
C ASP A 589 -30.39 -4.11 15.34
N LEU A 590 -30.50 -4.50 16.62
CA LEU A 590 -31.56 -5.41 17.05
C LEU A 590 -32.97 -4.83 16.83
N GLN A 591 -33.18 -3.53 17.04
CA GLN A 591 -34.46 -2.88 16.73
C GLN A 591 -34.79 -2.97 15.23
N LEU A 592 -33.81 -2.66 14.38
CA LEU A 592 -33.97 -2.73 12.93
C LEU A 592 -34.29 -4.17 12.47
N LEU A 593 -33.63 -5.17 13.06
CA LEU A 593 -33.91 -6.58 12.78
C LEU A 593 -35.35 -6.94 13.17
N GLY A 594 -35.79 -6.54 14.37
CA GLY A 594 -37.16 -6.78 14.83
C GLY A 594 -38.23 -6.15 13.92
N ASP A 595 -38.01 -4.91 13.48
CA ASP A 595 -38.90 -4.22 12.54
C ASP A 595 -38.99 -4.97 11.20
N ARG A 596 -37.86 -5.48 10.70
CA ARG A 596 -37.83 -6.24 9.45
C ARG A 596 -38.50 -7.60 9.56
N ILE A 597 -38.29 -8.31 10.67
CA ILE A 597 -38.98 -9.58 10.93
C ILE A 597 -40.49 -9.36 10.97
N ALA A 598 -40.96 -8.33 11.69
CA ALA A 598 -42.39 -8.03 11.77
C ALA A 598 -43.01 -7.68 10.41
N MET A 599 -42.30 -6.92 9.56
CA MET A 599 -42.74 -6.66 8.19
C MET A 599 -42.82 -7.93 7.34
N CYS A 600 -41.85 -8.83 7.50
CA CYS A 600 -41.79 -10.08 6.75
C CYS A 600 -42.91 -11.05 7.17
N SER A 601 -43.08 -11.33 8.46
CA SER A 601 -44.13 -12.24 8.95
C SER A 601 -45.52 -11.75 8.55
N LYS A 602 -45.78 -10.44 8.62
CA LYS A 602 -47.07 -9.87 8.18
C LYS A 602 -47.34 -10.15 6.69
N GLN A 603 -46.33 -10.03 5.83
CA GLN A 603 -46.49 -10.30 4.40
C GLN A 603 -46.70 -11.80 4.12
N ILE A 604 -46.09 -12.67 4.93
CA ILE A 604 -46.28 -14.12 4.85
C ILE A 604 -47.71 -14.50 5.27
N ASP A 605 -48.23 -13.91 6.36
CA ASP A 605 -49.58 -14.15 6.86
C ASP A 605 -50.69 -13.69 5.89
N GLU A 606 -50.39 -12.69 5.03
CA GLU A 606 -51.31 -12.18 4.01
C GLU A 606 -51.42 -13.10 2.77
N LYS A 607 -50.61 -14.16 2.68
CA LYS A 607 -50.59 -15.13 1.56
C LYS A 607 -51.19 -16.47 1.94
#